data_AF-A0A9W8L7I4-F1
#
_entry.id   AF-A0A9W8L7I4-F1
#
_cell.length_a   1.000
_cell.length_b   1.000
_cell.length_c   1.000
_cell.angle_alpha   90.00
_cell.angle_beta   90.00
_cell.angle_gamma   90.00
#
_symmetry.space_group_name_H-M   'P 1'
#
loop_
_entity.id
_entity.type
_entity.pdbx_description
1 polymer ?
#
loop_
_entity_poly.entity_id
_entity_poly.type
_entity_poly.pdbx_seq_one_letter_code
_entity_poly.pdbx_strand_id
1 'polypeptide(L)'
;SPLVLRLLRALIDLSRATRRDARSKPIHDRAMALLTARRAKVPAAIEAAEGLQLLAHVHDCARRASDKAELRALSAASALATRSLLDVGGVEAKVEAQYAATVADFMTRQASQIHADFFRVASSKLRPAQLPLLWRVASKAVREFAHPWQALNVFRQVQAYALADVVANSAPLLVAEVAAKEAQELAADLLKALRDALLDTMTFAASGENQVAATETAPAKLILDKTRLREIIEITMSVARRCLRYDVLAAQDALPNKADAQWMAALNALAASDNFKSPIITRLCTTLASISSKPNANKRKQSEPKEEAEAETEDEDL
;
A
#
# COMPACT_ATOMS: atom_id res chain seq x y z
N SER A 1 -8.19 -5.17 27.62
CA SER A 1 -7.46 -4.82 28.85
C SER A 1 -6.59 -3.62 28.56
N PRO A 2 -6.85 -2.47 29.20
CA PRO A 2 -6.07 -1.23 29.04
C PRO A 2 -4.57 -1.41 29.28
N LEU A 3 -4.20 -2.39 30.12
CA LEU A 3 -2.81 -2.74 30.40
C LEU A 3 -2.01 -3.11 29.15
N VAL A 4 -2.65 -3.65 28.11
CA VAL A 4 -1.96 -4.02 26.87
C VAL A 4 -1.44 -2.78 26.13
N LEU A 5 -2.22 -1.69 26.08
CA LEU A 5 -1.78 -0.46 25.40
C LEU A 5 -0.65 0.24 26.16
N ARG A 6 -0.76 0.30 27.48
CA ARG A 6 0.30 0.84 28.34
C ARG A 6 1.58 0.02 28.20
N LEU A 7 1.46 -1.31 28.16
CA LEU A 7 2.59 -2.20 27.94
C LEU A 7 3.20 -1.99 26.54
N LEU A 8 2.40 -1.85 25.49
CA LEU A 8 2.92 -1.57 24.13
C LEU A 8 3.73 -0.27 24.10
N ARG A 9 3.21 0.80 24.71
CA ARG A 9 3.95 2.07 24.83
C ARG A 9 5.27 1.86 25.58
N ALA A 10 5.22 1.23 26.75
CA ALA A 10 6.40 0.97 27.56
C ALA A 10 7.43 0.11 26.83
N LEU A 11 7.00 -0.89 26.04
CA LEU A 11 7.89 -1.74 25.24
C LEU A 11 8.55 -0.96 24.09
N ILE A 12 7.82 -0.04 23.45
CA ILE A 12 8.39 0.85 22.42
C ILE A 12 9.42 1.78 23.03
N ASP A 13 9.11 2.39 24.17
CA ASP A 13 10.02 3.31 24.85
C ASP A 13 11.26 2.57 25.35
N LEU A 14 11.08 1.37 25.92
CA LEU A 14 12.16 0.50 26.39
C LEU A 14 13.06 0.05 25.24
N SER A 15 12.50 -0.40 24.11
CA SER A 15 13.30 -0.88 22.97
C SER A 15 14.14 0.26 22.39
N ARG A 16 13.60 1.48 22.33
CA ARG A 16 14.33 2.67 21.88
C ARG A 16 15.41 3.11 22.86
N ALA A 17 15.12 3.10 24.17
CA ALA A 17 16.08 3.49 25.21
C ALA A 17 17.29 2.54 25.29
N THR A 18 17.06 1.24 25.12
CA THR A 18 18.09 0.21 25.28
C THR A 18 18.91 -0.07 24.00
N ARG A 19 18.51 0.50 22.86
CA ARG A 19 19.09 0.18 21.54
C ARG A 19 20.61 0.41 21.41
N ARG A 20 21.12 1.49 22.01
CA ARG A 20 22.54 1.89 21.85
C ARG A 20 23.46 1.30 22.91
N ASP A 21 22.89 0.74 23.98
CA ASP A 21 23.67 0.18 25.08
C ASP A 21 23.90 -1.32 24.86
N ALA A 22 25.15 -1.70 24.63
CA ALA A 22 25.55 -3.08 24.42
C ALA A 22 25.16 -3.99 25.61
N ARG A 23 25.16 -3.47 26.84
CA ARG A 23 24.75 -4.22 28.04
C ARG A 23 23.25 -4.49 28.06
N SER A 24 22.46 -3.58 27.49
CA SER A 24 21.01 -3.68 27.41
C SER A 24 20.51 -4.37 26.14
N LYS A 25 21.41 -4.85 25.27
CA LYS A 25 21.04 -5.57 24.03
C LYS A 25 20.07 -6.74 24.25
N PRO A 26 20.23 -7.62 25.26
CA PRO A 26 19.26 -8.70 25.50
C PRO A 26 17.85 -8.19 25.82
N ILE A 27 17.75 -7.05 26.51
CA ILE A 27 16.47 -6.40 26.85
C ILE A 27 15.85 -5.80 25.59
N HIS A 28 16.65 -5.12 24.76
CA HIS A 28 16.23 -4.60 23.46
C HIS A 28 15.66 -5.72 22.59
N ASP A 29 16.42 -6.80 22.40
CA ASP A 29 16.03 -7.94 21.57
C ASP A 29 14.73 -8.57 22.08
N ARG A 30 14.57 -8.69 23.41
CA ARG A 30 13.34 -9.22 24.00
C ARG A 30 12.14 -8.29 23.81
N ALA A 31 12.31 -6.98 24.00
CA ALA A 31 11.25 -6.00 23.77
C ALA A 31 10.81 -6.00 22.30
N MET A 32 11.77 -6.04 21.37
CA MET A 32 11.51 -6.14 19.94
C MET A 32 10.79 -7.44 19.55
N ALA A 33 11.18 -8.57 20.15
CA ALA A 33 10.52 -9.86 19.95
C ALA A 33 9.06 -9.83 20.44
N LEU A 34 8.79 -9.17 21.57
CA LEU A 34 7.43 -9.01 22.09
C LEU A 34 6.56 -8.11 21.18
N LEU A 35 7.12 -6.99 20.70
CA LEU A 35 6.40 -6.08 19.78
C LEU A 35 6.08 -6.71 18.43
N THR A 36 6.92 -7.64 17.96
CA THR A 36 6.73 -8.35 16.68
C THR A 36 6.01 -9.69 16.83
N ALA A 37 5.65 -10.09 18.05
CA ALA A 37 5.01 -11.36 18.31
C ALA A 37 3.67 -11.47 17.57
N ARG A 38 3.58 -12.46 16.66
CA ARG A 38 2.41 -12.66 15.78
C ARG A 38 1.09 -12.95 16.49
N ARG A 39 1.14 -13.31 17.79
CA ARG A 39 0.00 -13.79 18.60
C ARG A 39 -0.47 -12.78 19.65
N ALA A 40 -0.08 -11.51 19.56
CA ALA A 40 -0.64 -10.50 20.46
C ALA A 40 -2.16 -10.46 20.31
N LYS A 41 -2.88 -10.80 21.39
CA LYS A 41 -4.34 -10.76 21.42
C LYS A 41 -4.78 -9.29 21.38
N VAL A 42 -5.64 -8.98 20.42
CA VAL A 42 -6.25 -7.65 20.29
C VAL A 42 -7.10 -7.39 21.54
N PRO A 43 -6.87 -6.30 22.27
CA PRO A 43 -7.65 -6.00 23.46
C PRO A 43 -9.11 -5.72 23.07
N ALA A 44 -10.06 -6.44 23.68
CA ALA A 44 -11.50 -6.32 23.38
C ALA A 44 -12.15 -5.00 23.82
N ALA A 45 -11.50 -4.24 24.69
CA ALA A 45 -11.99 -2.96 25.19
C ALA A 45 -10.78 -2.03 25.37
N ILE A 46 -10.84 -0.90 24.67
CA ILE A 46 -9.84 0.16 24.65
C ILE A 46 -10.57 1.49 24.75
N GLU A 47 -10.07 2.36 25.63
CA GLU A 47 -10.49 3.75 25.63
C GLU A 47 -9.96 4.45 24.37
N ALA A 48 -10.86 5.01 23.57
CA ALA A 48 -10.52 5.64 22.29
C ALA A 48 -9.41 6.71 22.42
N ALA A 49 -9.43 7.51 23.49
CA ALA A 49 -8.44 8.56 23.72
C ALA A 49 -7.04 7.97 23.96
N GLU A 50 -6.92 6.98 24.84
CA GLU A 50 -5.64 6.30 25.14
C GLU A 50 -5.11 5.56 23.90
N GLY A 51 -5.98 4.88 23.16
CA GLY A 51 -5.59 4.20 21.92
C GLY A 51 -5.08 5.17 20.85
N LEU A 52 -5.72 6.33 20.70
CA LEU A 52 -5.29 7.37 19.74
C LEU A 52 -3.95 7.99 20.15
N GLN A 53 -3.71 8.20 21.45
CA GLN A 53 -2.41 8.65 21.95
C GLN A 53 -1.32 7.61 21.67
N LEU A 54 -1.60 6.31 21.89
CA LEU A 54 -0.66 5.26 21.53
C LEU A 54 -0.38 5.25 20.02
N LEU A 55 -1.43 5.32 19.18
CA LEU A 55 -1.26 5.31 17.73
C LEU A 55 -0.41 6.49 17.26
N ALA A 56 -0.69 7.70 17.75
CA ALA A 56 0.11 8.88 17.46
C ALA A 56 1.58 8.68 17.86
N HIS A 57 1.83 8.18 19.08
CA HIS A 57 3.18 7.87 19.57
C HIS A 57 3.91 6.85 18.69
N VAL A 58 3.24 5.76 18.29
CA VAL A 58 3.80 4.73 17.40
C VAL A 58 4.20 5.34 16.05
N HIS A 59 3.33 6.15 15.44
CA HIS A 59 3.59 6.80 14.16
C HIS A 59 4.72 7.84 14.28
N ASP A 60 4.78 8.58 15.39
CA ASP A 60 5.87 9.51 15.71
C ASP A 60 7.22 8.83 15.84
N CYS A 61 7.25 7.67 16.51
CA CYS A 61 8.43 6.83 16.60
C CYS A 61 8.80 6.26 15.23
N ALA A 62 7.82 5.84 14.42
CA ALA A 62 8.06 5.25 13.11
C ALA A 62 8.69 6.25 12.13
N ARG A 63 8.21 7.49 12.13
CA ARG A 63 8.86 8.59 11.38
C ARG A 63 10.32 8.75 11.81
N ARG A 64 10.62 8.62 13.11
CA ARG A 64 11.98 8.79 13.64
C ARG A 64 12.79 7.49 13.75
N ALA A 65 12.30 6.38 13.21
CA ALA A 65 13.00 5.10 13.29
C ALA A 65 14.24 5.17 12.39
N SER A 66 15.34 4.57 12.85
CA SER A 66 16.61 4.60 12.10
C SER A 66 17.06 3.25 11.58
N ASP A 67 16.24 2.19 11.75
CA ASP A 67 16.46 0.91 11.08
C ASP A 67 15.15 0.18 10.74
N LYS A 68 15.30 -0.86 9.90
CA LYS A 68 14.18 -1.66 9.38
C LYS A 68 13.56 -2.58 10.44
N ALA A 69 14.31 -3.04 11.44
CA ALA A 69 13.77 -3.92 12.48
C ALA A 69 12.83 -3.13 13.41
N GLU A 70 13.25 -1.94 13.81
CA GLU A 70 12.43 -0.97 14.54
C GLU A 70 11.13 -0.64 13.79
N LEU A 71 11.22 -0.33 12.49
CA LEU A 71 10.05 -0.06 11.66
C LEU A 71 9.08 -1.23 11.58
N ARG A 72 9.57 -2.47 11.50
CA ARG A 72 8.71 -3.67 11.50
C ARG A 72 7.96 -3.84 12.82
N ALA A 73 8.63 -3.61 13.95
CA ALA A 73 7.98 -3.66 15.26
C ALA A 73 6.93 -2.56 15.42
N LEU A 74 7.25 -1.33 15.00
CA LEU A 74 6.32 -0.21 15.04
C LEU A 74 5.13 -0.42 14.08
N SER A 75 5.36 -1.00 12.91
CA SER A 75 4.29 -1.39 11.97
C SER A 75 3.34 -2.42 12.59
N ALA A 76 3.86 -3.42 13.30
CA ALA A 76 3.04 -4.41 14.03
C ALA A 76 2.24 -3.76 15.17
N ALA A 77 2.87 -2.91 15.97
CA ALA A 77 2.20 -2.16 17.04
C ALA A 77 1.11 -1.22 16.48
N SER A 78 1.39 -0.53 15.37
CA SER A 78 0.47 0.33 14.64
C SER A 78 -0.77 -0.44 14.19
N ALA A 79 -0.58 -1.62 13.57
CA ALA A 79 -1.67 -2.45 13.10
C ALA A 79 -2.55 -2.95 14.26
N LEU A 80 -1.93 -3.34 15.39
CA LEU A 80 -2.65 -3.79 16.59
C LEU A 80 -3.47 -2.66 17.22
N ALA A 81 -2.87 -1.47 17.40
CA ALA A 81 -3.56 -0.29 17.92
C ALA A 81 -4.71 0.12 17.01
N THR A 82 -4.47 0.16 15.70
CA THR A 82 -5.46 0.53 14.69
C THR A 82 -6.65 -0.42 14.68
N ARG A 83 -6.39 -1.73 14.64
CA ARG A 83 -7.47 -2.73 14.69
C ARG A 83 -8.36 -2.52 15.90
N SER A 84 -7.74 -2.33 17.06
CA SER A 84 -8.49 -2.14 18.30
C SER A 84 -9.29 -0.83 18.33
N LEU A 85 -8.73 0.26 17.81
CA LEU A 85 -9.40 1.55 17.73
C LEU A 85 -10.61 1.51 16.80
N LEU A 86 -10.49 0.83 15.66
CA LEU A 86 -11.58 0.68 14.71
C LEU A 86 -12.70 -0.23 15.24
N ASP A 87 -12.41 -1.13 16.19
CA ASP A 87 -13.44 -1.94 16.88
C ASP A 87 -14.32 -1.07 17.80
N VAL A 88 -13.80 0.05 18.31
CA VAL A 88 -14.54 0.98 19.21
C VAL A 88 -15.48 1.91 18.41
N GLY A 89 -15.17 2.18 17.14
CA GLY A 89 -15.94 3.09 16.30
C GLY A 89 -15.66 4.58 16.57
N GLY A 90 -16.14 5.46 15.69
CA GLY A 90 -16.10 6.92 15.87
C GLY A 90 -14.70 7.59 15.81
N VAL A 91 -13.64 6.82 15.56
CA VAL A 91 -12.24 7.32 15.51
C VAL A 91 -11.57 7.16 14.16
N GLU A 92 -12.27 6.63 13.17
CA GLU A 92 -11.70 6.25 11.87
C GLU A 92 -10.96 7.40 11.18
N ALA A 93 -11.58 8.59 11.11
CA ALA A 93 -10.95 9.77 10.51
C ALA A 93 -9.65 10.19 11.22
N LYS A 94 -9.56 10.01 12.53
CA LYS A 94 -8.34 10.32 13.30
C LYS A 94 -7.25 9.29 13.05
N VAL A 95 -7.61 8.02 12.92
CA VAL A 95 -6.69 6.96 12.53
C VAL A 95 -6.18 7.20 11.10
N GLU A 96 -7.08 7.49 10.16
CA GLU A 96 -6.74 7.81 8.77
C GLU A 96 -5.75 8.98 8.69
N ALA A 97 -6.00 10.04 9.48
CA ALA A 97 -5.10 11.20 9.56
C ALA A 97 -3.68 10.83 10.04
N GLN A 98 -3.53 9.89 10.99
CA GLN A 98 -2.21 9.42 11.44
C GLN A 98 -1.46 8.67 10.33
N TYR A 99 -2.16 7.81 9.60
CA TYR A 99 -1.59 7.11 8.45
C TYR A 99 -1.20 8.09 7.33
N ALA A 100 -2.08 9.03 6.99
CA ALA A 100 -1.81 10.06 5.99
C ALA A 100 -0.60 10.94 6.37
N ALA A 101 -0.50 11.37 7.64
CA ALA A 101 0.65 12.14 8.11
C ALA A 101 1.96 11.35 8.02
N THR A 102 1.93 10.05 8.30
CA THR A 102 3.11 9.17 8.13
C THR A 102 3.49 8.98 6.66
N VAL A 103 2.51 8.89 5.75
CA VAL A 103 2.79 8.91 4.30
C VAL A 103 3.42 10.23 3.90
N ALA A 104 2.86 11.37 4.31
CA ALA A 104 3.38 12.69 3.96
C ALA A 104 4.83 12.87 4.45
N ASP A 105 5.15 12.46 5.69
CA ASP A 105 6.53 12.47 6.21
C ASP A 105 7.47 11.61 5.36
N PHE A 106 7.03 10.41 5.00
CA PHE A 106 7.79 9.50 4.15
C PHE A 106 8.07 10.11 2.77
N MET A 107 7.08 10.75 2.15
CA MET A 107 7.20 11.31 0.81
C MET A 107 8.02 12.59 0.75
N THR A 108 8.01 13.40 1.82
CA THR A 108 8.59 14.76 1.81
C THR A 108 9.87 14.90 2.63
N ARG A 109 10.12 14.05 3.64
CA ARG A 109 11.31 14.18 4.50
C ARG A 109 12.50 13.37 3.98
N GLN A 110 13.65 14.05 3.85
CA GLN A 110 14.89 13.46 3.34
C GLN A 110 15.38 12.27 4.18
N ALA A 111 15.29 12.36 5.50
CA ALA A 111 15.79 11.34 6.42
C ALA A 111 14.75 10.25 6.78
N SER A 112 13.61 10.17 6.08
CA SER A 112 12.61 9.15 6.39
C SER A 112 13.08 7.75 5.99
N GLN A 113 13.01 6.80 6.92
CA GLN A 113 13.32 5.39 6.67
C GLN A 113 12.07 4.54 6.46
N ILE A 114 10.88 5.15 6.59
CA ILE A 114 9.61 4.48 6.28
C ILE A 114 9.65 3.99 4.83
N HIS A 115 8.90 2.94 4.51
CA HIS A 115 8.69 2.41 3.16
C HIS A 115 7.24 1.92 3.04
N ALA A 116 6.77 1.61 1.83
CA ALA A 116 5.45 1.03 1.61
C ALA A 116 5.19 -0.25 2.45
N ASP A 117 6.24 -1.01 2.76
CA ASP A 117 6.16 -2.20 3.62
C ASP A 117 5.68 -1.93 5.05
N PHE A 118 5.83 -0.71 5.56
CA PHE A 118 5.26 -0.32 6.86
C PHE A 118 3.72 -0.50 6.88
N PHE A 119 3.06 -0.33 5.73
CA PHE A 119 1.60 -0.42 5.61
C PHE A 119 1.11 -1.86 5.31
N ARG A 120 2.02 -2.76 4.91
CA ARG A 120 1.72 -4.16 4.58
C ARG A 120 1.20 -4.95 5.77
N VAL A 121 1.76 -4.70 6.96
CA VAL A 121 1.30 -5.38 8.18
C VAL A 121 -0.12 -4.97 8.52
N ALA A 122 -0.46 -3.67 8.44
CA ALA A 122 -1.82 -3.21 8.65
C ALA A 122 -2.78 -3.83 7.62
N SER A 123 -2.42 -3.81 6.34
CA SER A 123 -3.22 -4.40 5.25
C SER A 123 -3.52 -5.90 5.42
N SER A 124 -2.67 -6.63 6.18
CA SER A 124 -2.84 -8.07 6.43
C SER A 124 -3.43 -8.42 7.80
N LYS A 125 -3.48 -7.46 8.74
CA LYS A 125 -3.91 -7.69 10.13
C LYS A 125 -5.23 -7.05 10.48
N LEU A 126 -5.63 -6.02 9.74
CA LEU A 126 -6.94 -5.42 9.85
C LEU A 126 -8.02 -6.39 9.37
N ARG A 127 -9.20 -6.27 9.96
CA ARG A 127 -10.38 -7.02 9.51
C ARG A 127 -10.85 -6.47 8.17
N PRO A 128 -11.54 -7.26 7.34
CA PRO A 128 -12.04 -6.79 6.05
C PRO A 128 -12.83 -5.47 6.11
N ALA A 129 -13.77 -5.33 7.05
CA ALA A 129 -14.53 -4.10 7.30
C ALA A 129 -13.68 -2.87 7.70
N GLN A 130 -12.40 -3.06 8.02
CA GLN A 130 -11.45 -2.01 8.41
C GLN A 130 -10.47 -1.65 7.28
N LEU A 131 -10.46 -2.42 6.19
CA LEU A 131 -9.61 -2.16 5.03
C LEU A 131 -9.93 -0.84 4.30
N PRO A 132 -11.19 -0.34 4.24
CA PRO A 132 -11.49 0.94 3.58
C PRO A 132 -10.57 2.09 4.00
N LEU A 133 -10.16 2.14 5.26
CA LEU A 133 -9.19 3.13 5.76
C LEU A 133 -7.89 3.14 4.96
N LEU A 134 -7.26 1.98 4.73
CA LEU A 134 -5.98 1.91 4.03
C LEU A 134 -6.13 2.16 2.52
N TRP A 135 -7.27 1.81 1.94
CA TRP A 135 -7.59 2.14 0.54
C TRP A 135 -7.71 3.64 0.32
N ARG A 136 -8.35 4.36 1.25
CA ARG A 136 -8.43 5.83 1.22
C ARG A 136 -7.05 6.47 1.40
N VAL A 137 -6.25 5.98 2.35
CA VAL A 137 -4.87 6.44 2.55
C VAL A 137 -4.03 6.25 1.28
N ALA A 138 -4.11 5.08 0.64
CA ALA A 138 -3.35 4.81 -0.59
C ALA A 138 -3.81 5.70 -1.76
N SER A 139 -5.12 5.87 -1.94
CA SER A 139 -5.66 6.72 -3.01
C SER A 139 -5.23 8.17 -2.81
N LYS A 140 -5.31 8.69 -1.58
CA LYS A 140 -4.80 10.02 -1.22
C LYS A 140 -3.30 10.13 -1.49
N ALA A 141 -2.51 9.12 -1.10
CA ALA A 141 -1.07 9.12 -1.33
C ALA A 141 -0.70 9.19 -2.81
N VAL A 142 -1.44 8.48 -3.67
CA VAL A 142 -1.24 8.55 -5.12
C VAL A 142 -1.57 9.95 -5.63
N ARG A 143 -2.75 10.49 -5.30
CA ARG A 143 -3.18 11.83 -5.73
C ARG A 143 -2.21 12.93 -5.29
N GLU A 144 -1.64 12.81 -4.10
CA GLU A 144 -0.75 13.84 -3.55
C GLU A 144 0.70 13.68 -3.98
N PHE A 145 1.23 12.45 -4.12
CA PHE A 145 2.68 12.24 -4.23
C PHE A 145 3.14 11.41 -5.43
N ALA A 146 2.24 10.80 -6.20
CA ALA A 146 2.61 10.01 -7.38
C ALA A 146 2.83 10.86 -8.65
N HIS A 147 2.43 12.13 -8.62
CA HIS A 147 2.63 13.09 -9.69
C HIS A 147 4.08 13.63 -9.69
N PRO A 148 4.60 14.07 -10.85
CA PRO A 148 5.90 14.74 -10.94
C PRO A 148 6.00 15.90 -9.94
N TRP A 149 7.19 16.10 -9.37
CA TRP A 149 7.54 17.20 -8.45
C TRP A 149 6.85 17.21 -7.07
N GLN A 150 5.87 16.34 -6.81
CA GLN A 150 5.16 16.36 -5.53
C GLN A 150 5.90 15.61 -4.42
N ALA A 151 6.55 14.49 -4.77
CA ALA A 151 7.41 13.77 -3.84
C ALA A 151 8.81 14.38 -3.82
N LEU A 152 9.54 14.20 -2.71
CA LEU A 152 10.90 14.72 -2.56
C LEU A 152 11.86 14.25 -3.66
N ASN A 153 11.62 13.07 -4.22
CA ASN A 153 12.40 12.47 -5.29
C ASN A 153 11.63 11.37 -6.01
N VAL A 154 12.13 10.94 -7.17
CA VAL A 154 11.50 9.89 -7.99
C VAL A 154 11.39 8.57 -7.23
N PHE A 155 12.35 8.24 -6.37
CA PHE A 155 12.22 7.04 -5.53
C PHE A 155 10.98 7.12 -4.62
N ARG A 156 10.70 8.26 -3.98
CA ARG A 156 9.48 8.45 -3.19
C ARG A 156 8.21 8.45 -4.05
N GLN A 157 8.25 9.06 -5.23
CA GLN A 157 7.15 9.01 -6.19
C GLN A 157 6.77 7.55 -6.52
N VAL A 158 7.76 6.71 -6.86
CA VAL A 158 7.56 5.26 -7.10
C VAL A 158 6.96 4.58 -5.87
N GLN A 159 7.35 4.98 -4.66
CA GLN A 159 6.80 4.40 -3.44
C GLN A 159 5.33 4.76 -3.19
N ALA A 160 4.80 5.84 -3.77
CA ALA A 160 3.36 6.12 -3.74
C ALA A 160 2.58 5.06 -4.54
N TYR A 161 3.09 4.69 -5.72
CA TYR A 161 2.55 3.56 -6.49
C TYR A 161 2.71 2.24 -5.73
N ALA A 162 3.86 2.01 -5.09
CA ALA A 162 4.08 0.79 -4.31
C ALA A 162 3.12 0.67 -3.12
N LEU A 163 2.70 1.78 -2.51
CA LEU A 163 1.68 1.78 -1.46
C LEU A 163 0.31 1.31 -2.01
N ALA A 164 -0.06 1.78 -3.21
CA ALA A 164 -1.26 1.29 -3.89
C ALA A 164 -1.18 -0.23 -4.15
N ASP A 165 -0.02 -0.75 -4.56
CA ASP A 165 0.21 -2.19 -4.72
C ASP A 165 0.03 -2.97 -3.41
N VAL A 166 0.61 -2.47 -2.33
CA VAL A 166 0.48 -3.07 -0.99
C VAL A 166 -0.99 -3.19 -0.59
N VAL A 167 -1.78 -2.14 -0.77
CA VAL A 167 -3.19 -2.15 -0.38
C VAL A 167 -4.04 -2.99 -1.33
N ALA A 168 -3.77 -2.96 -2.64
CA ALA A 168 -4.45 -3.79 -3.63
C ALA A 168 -4.24 -5.31 -3.40
N ASN A 169 -3.20 -5.73 -2.68
CA ASN A 169 -3.04 -7.12 -2.24
C ASN A 169 -4.17 -7.58 -1.29
N SER A 170 -4.86 -6.65 -0.63
CA SER A 170 -6.02 -6.92 0.23
C SER A 170 -7.36 -6.97 -0.53
N ALA A 171 -7.37 -6.78 -1.85
CA ALA A 171 -8.58 -6.84 -2.68
C ALA A 171 -9.46 -8.10 -2.47
N PRO A 172 -8.92 -9.34 -2.34
CA PRO A 172 -9.76 -10.50 -2.05
C PRO A 172 -10.55 -10.37 -0.74
N LEU A 173 -9.93 -9.78 0.28
CA LEU A 173 -10.56 -9.57 1.59
C LEU A 173 -11.59 -8.45 1.53
N LEU A 174 -11.30 -7.37 0.79
CA LEU A 174 -12.24 -6.27 0.59
C LEU A 174 -13.55 -6.77 -0.04
N VAL A 175 -13.45 -7.58 -1.11
CA VAL A 175 -14.61 -8.10 -1.85
C VAL A 175 -15.45 -9.07 -1.02
N ALA A 176 -14.84 -9.81 -0.10
CA ALA A 176 -15.54 -10.85 0.65
C ALA A 176 -16.55 -10.30 1.67
N GLU A 177 -16.31 -9.12 2.23
CA GLU A 177 -16.97 -8.69 3.49
C GLU A 177 -17.35 -7.21 3.52
N VAL A 178 -16.81 -6.37 2.62
CA VAL A 178 -17.22 -4.96 2.49
C VAL A 178 -18.40 -4.88 1.52
N ALA A 179 -19.32 -3.95 1.77
CA ALA A 179 -20.44 -3.71 0.88
C ALA A 179 -19.94 -3.49 -0.55
N ALA A 180 -20.51 -4.23 -1.52
CA ALA A 180 -20.04 -4.25 -2.90
C ALA A 180 -19.87 -2.84 -3.49
N LYS A 181 -20.82 -1.94 -3.19
CA LYS A 181 -20.79 -0.54 -3.63
C LYS A 181 -19.58 0.22 -3.07
N GLU A 182 -19.31 0.12 -1.77
CA GLU A 182 -18.18 0.79 -1.13
C GLU A 182 -16.85 0.24 -1.66
N ALA A 183 -16.74 -1.08 -1.80
CA ALA A 183 -15.56 -1.73 -2.37
C ALA A 183 -15.30 -1.26 -3.81
N GLN A 184 -16.35 -1.12 -4.62
CA GLN A 184 -16.28 -0.59 -5.97
C GLN A 184 -15.84 0.88 -5.99
N GLU A 185 -16.38 1.73 -5.13
CA GLU A 185 -16.02 3.15 -5.02
C GLU A 185 -14.55 3.34 -4.63
N LEU A 186 -14.05 2.56 -3.66
CA LEU A 186 -12.65 2.56 -3.24
C LEU A 186 -11.70 2.12 -4.37
N ALA A 187 -12.08 1.08 -5.11
CA ALA A 187 -11.29 0.63 -6.25
C ALA A 187 -11.30 1.64 -7.40
N ALA A 188 -12.46 2.24 -7.70
CA ALA A 188 -12.59 3.26 -8.72
C ALA A 188 -11.74 4.50 -8.42
N ASP A 189 -11.77 4.98 -7.16
CA ASP A 189 -10.96 6.12 -6.72
C ASP A 189 -9.45 5.84 -6.84
N LEU A 190 -9.01 4.66 -6.37
CA LEU A 190 -7.60 4.28 -6.46
C LEU A 190 -7.13 4.15 -7.92
N LEU A 191 -7.91 3.47 -8.76
CA LEU A 191 -7.56 3.25 -10.16
C LEU A 191 -7.54 4.56 -10.95
N LYS A 192 -8.48 5.47 -10.67
CA LYS A 192 -8.51 6.80 -11.28
C LYS A 192 -7.28 7.62 -10.85
N ALA A 193 -6.96 7.65 -9.56
CA ALA A 193 -5.77 8.33 -9.05
C ALA A 193 -4.48 7.80 -9.73
N LEU A 194 -4.37 6.47 -9.91
CA LEU A 194 -3.23 5.85 -10.59
C LEU A 194 -3.17 6.22 -12.08
N ARG A 195 -4.32 6.24 -12.77
CA ARG A 195 -4.39 6.66 -14.17
C ARG A 195 -3.91 8.09 -14.34
N ASP A 196 -4.46 9.01 -13.54
CA ASP A 196 -4.16 10.45 -13.62
C ASP A 196 -2.67 10.69 -13.32
N ALA A 197 -2.14 10.12 -12.24
CA ALA A 197 -0.73 10.23 -11.88
C ALA A 197 0.21 9.63 -12.94
N LEU A 198 -0.17 8.49 -13.53
CA LEU A 198 0.63 7.85 -14.57
C LEU A 198 0.63 8.68 -15.87
N LEU A 199 -0.51 9.24 -16.25
CA LEU A 199 -0.61 10.11 -17.42
C LEU A 199 0.28 11.36 -17.27
N ASP A 200 0.25 12.00 -16.11
CA ASP A 200 1.12 13.13 -15.79
C ASP A 200 2.60 12.73 -15.83
N THR A 201 2.92 11.56 -15.25
CA THR A 201 4.28 11.02 -15.25
C THR A 201 4.80 10.74 -16.67
N MET A 202 3.95 10.18 -17.54
CA MET A 202 4.28 9.92 -18.95
C MET A 202 4.45 11.20 -19.74
N THR A 203 3.59 12.19 -19.51
CA THR A 203 3.67 13.51 -20.14
C THR A 203 4.94 14.23 -19.73
N PHE A 204 5.26 14.22 -18.43
CA PHE A 204 6.50 14.78 -17.89
C PHE A 204 7.74 14.09 -18.48
N ALA A 205 7.77 12.76 -18.54
CA ALA A 205 8.86 12.00 -19.14
C ALA A 205 9.10 12.39 -20.62
N ALA A 206 8.04 12.60 -21.39
CA ALA A 206 8.16 13.00 -22.79
C ALA A 206 8.47 14.49 -22.98
N SER A 207 8.31 15.33 -21.95
CA SER A 207 8.50 16.78 -22.01
C SER A 207 9.97 17.20 -21.96
N GLY A 208 10.23 18.46 -22.35
CA GLY A 208 11.51 19.11 -22.12
C GLY A 208 11.82 19.37 -20.64
N GLU A 209 10.81 19.39 -19.76
CA GLU A 209 11.00 19.66 -18.32
C GLU A 209 11.85 18.57 -17.65
N ASN A 210 11.66 17.30 -18.00
CA ASN A 210 12.51 16.21 -17.48
C ASN A 210 13.96 16.32 -17.98
N GLN A 211 14.20 16.94 -19.13
CA GLN A 211 15.55 17.20 -19.64
C GLN A 211 16.20 18.36 -18.89
N VAL A 212 15.47 19.45 -18.64
CA VAL A 212 15.93 20.60 -17.85
C VAL A 212 16.25 20.17 -16.42
N ALA A 213 15.41 19.30 -15.83
CA ALA A 213 15.65 18.69 -14.52
C ALA A 213 16.97 17.90 -14.44
N ALA A 214 17.50 17.44 -15.58
CA ALA A 214 18.76 16.71 -15.67
C ALA A 214 19.99 17.62 -15.84
N THR A 215 19.80 18.86 -16.32
CA THR A 215 20.89 19.80 -16.62
C THR A 215 21.06 20.89 -15.57
N GLU A 216 19.98 21.30 -14.89
CA GLU A 216 20.04 22.32 -13.86
C GLU A 216 20.48 21.74 -12.51
N THR A 217 21.07 22.60 -11.68
CA THR A 217 21.48 22.37 -10.27
C THR A 217 20.36 21.90 -9.34
N ALA A 218 19.20 21.51 -9.88
CA ALA A 218 18.22 20.71 -9.19
C ALA A 218 18.92 19.48 -8.59
N PRO A 219 18.64 19.12 -7.32
CA PRO A 219 19.22 17.94 -6.73
C PRO A 219 18.86 16.76 -7.67
N ALA A 220 19.87 16.01 -8.14
CA ALA A 220 19.79 14.91 -9.12
C ALA A 220 18.75 13.80 -8.84
N LYS A 221 17.94 13.99 -7.81
CA LYS A 221 16.91 13.13 -7.25
C LYS A 221 15.55 13.26 -7.96
N LEU A 222 15.37 14.21 -8.87
CA LEU A 222 14.09 14.45 -9.58
C LEU A 222 14.06 13.95 -11.03
N ILE A 223 15.18 13.43 -11.54
CA ILE A 223 15.26 12.89 -12.91
C ILE A 223 14.51 11.56 -12.97
N LEU A 224 13.46 11.52 -13.79
CA LEU A 224 12.79 10.28 -14.14
C LEU A 224 13.59 9.58 -15.24
N ASP A 225 13.95 8.32 -15.02
CA ASP A 225 14.64 7.49 -16.01
C ASP A 225 13.73 6.39 -16.58
N LYS A 226 14.18 5.72 -17.65
CA LYS A 226 13.44 4.62 -18.31
C LYS A 226 13.09 3.49 -17.33
N THR A 227 13.98 3.18 -16.39
CA THR A 227 13.82 2.08 -15.43
C THR A 227 12.70 2.39 -14.44
N ARG A 228 12.68 3.62 -13.91
CA ARG A 228 11.67 4.11 -12.97
C ARG A 228 10.30 4.25 -13.63
N LEU A 229 10.24 4.80 -14.84
CA LEU A 229 8.97 4.85 -15.58
C LEU A 229 8.42 3.42 -15.83
N ARG A 230 9.29 2.48 -16.21
CA ARG A 230 8.90 1.08 -16.37
C ARG A 230 8.36 0.47 -15.07
N GLU A 231 9.05 0.68 -13.96
CA GLU A 231 8.63 0.20 -12.63
C GLU A 231 7.24 0.76 -12.24
N ILE A 232 7.00 2.05 -12.46
CA ILE A 232 5.70 2.70 -12.21
C ILE A 232 4.58 2.04 -13.05
N ILE A 233 4.84 1.78 -14.33
CA ILE A 233 3.85 1.14 -15.21
C ILE A 233 3.59 -0.32 -14.78
N GLU A 234 4.63 -1.07 -14.41
CA GLU A 234 4.50 -2.45 -13.94
C GLU A 234 3.68 -2.53 -12.64
N ILE A 235 3.92 -1.60 -11.70
CA ILE A 235 3.13 -1.49 -10.46
C ILE A 235 1.67 -1.15 -10.78
N THR A 236 1.42 -0.14 -11.62
CA THR A 236 0.06 0.26 -12.01
C THR A 236 -0.70 -0.90 -12.65
N MET A 237 -0.03 -1.65 -13.54
CA MET A 237 -0.59 -2.84 -14.17
C MET A 237 -0.87 -3.96 -13.16
N SER A 238 -0.02 -4.15 -12.16
CA SER A 238 -0.24 -5.10 -11.06
C SER A 238 -1.50 -4.74 -10.27
N VAL A 239 -1.65 -3.47 -9.86
CA VAL A 239 -2.84 -2.98 -9.15
C VAL A 239 -4.10 -3.18 -9.98
N ALA A 240 -4.08 -2.74 -11.25
CA ALA A 240 -5.20 -2.89 -12.17
C ALA A 240 -5.64 -4.36 -12.30
N ARG A 241 -4.70 -5.29 -12.49
CA ARG A 241 -5.00 -6.73 -12.61
C ARG A 241 -5.58 -7.32 -11.33
N ARG A 242 -5.14 -6.86 -10.15
CA ARG A 242 -5.66 -7.37 -8.87
C ARG A 242 -7.08 -6.88 -8.62
N CYS A 243 -7.36 -5.61 -8.92
CA CYS A 243 -8.71 -5.06 -8.79
C CYS A 243 -9.66 -5.72 -9.81
N LEU A 244 -9.30 -5.67 -11.09
CA LEU A 244 -10.12 -6.21 -12.17
C LEU A 244 -10.27 -7.73 -12.18
N ARG A 245 -9.58 -8.47 -11.31
CA ARG A 245 -9.86 -9.90 -11.10
C ARG A 245 -11.25 -10.14 -10.52
N TYR A 246 -11.81 -9.15 -9.83
CA TYR A 246 -13.10 -9.23 -9.17
C TYR A 246 -14.08 -8.28 -9.86
N ASP A 247 -15.20 -8.81 -10.35
CA ASP A 247 -16.18 -8.01 -11.08
C ASP A 247 -16.77 -6.88 -10.21
N VAL A 248 -16.87 -7.10 -8.89
CA VAL A 248 -17.29 -6.07 -7.91
C VAL A 248 -16.37 -4.85 -7.91
N LEU A 249 -15.07 -5.03 -8.16
CA LEU A 249 -14.10 -3.94 -8.20
C LEU A 249 -13.89 -3.40 -9.63
N ALA A 250 -14.65 -3.87 -10.61
CA ALA A 250 -14.50 -3.45 -11.99
C ALA A 250 -14.97 -2.00 -12.15
N ALA A 251 -13.99 -1.10 -12.24
CA ALA A 251 -14.20 0.29 -12.63
C ALA A 251 -13.53 0.51 -13.99
N GLN A 252 -14.16 0.00 -15.05
CA GLN A 252 -13.57 -0.02 -16.40
C GLN A 252 -13.21 1.39 -16.90
N ASP A 253 -14.01 2.40 -16.53
CA ASP A 253 -13.80 3.81 -16.90
C ASP A 253 -12.68 4.49 -16.09
N ALA A 254 -12.20 3.87 -15.01
CA ALA A 254 -11.15 4.43 -14.18
C ALA A 254 -9.73 4.16 -14.73
N LEU A 255 -9.60 3.24 -15.69
CA LEU A 255 -8.32 2.89 -16.31
C LEU A 255 -8.18 3.50 -17.71
N PRO A 256 -6.93 3.69 -18.19
CA PRO A 256 -6.74 4.14 -19.55
C PRO A 256 -7.33 3.13 -20.53
N ASN A 257 -7.83 3.63 -21.65
CA ASN A 257 -8.36 2.83 -22.75
C ASN A 257 -7.76 3.31 -24.08
N LYS A 258 -7.89 2.53 -25.14
CA LYS A 258 -7.33 2.90 -26.46
C LYS A 258 -8.05 4.07 -27.14
N ALA A 259 -9.28 4.37 -26.71
CA ALA A 259 -10.06 5.51 -27.21
C ALA A 259 -9.71 6.81 -26.48
N ASP A 260 -8.93 6.75 -25.39
CA ASP A 260 -8.47 7.90 -24.62
C ASP A 260 -7.39 8.64 -25.40
N ALA A 261 -7.79 9.78 -25.98
CA ALA A 261 -6.92 10.62 -26.78
C ALA A 261 -5.71 11.13 -25.98
N GLN A 262 -5.87 11.42 -24.69
CA GLN A 262 -4.77 11.90 -23.84
C GLN A 262 -3.75 10.79 -23.61
N TRP A 263 -4.23 9.58 -23.33
CA TRP A 263 -3.37 8.40 -23.17
C TRP A 263 -2.57 8.10 -24.44
N MET A 264 -3.23 8.10 -25.60
CA MET A 264 -2.57 7.84 -26.87
C MET A 264 -1.58 8.95 -27.24
N ALA A 265 -1.89 10.21 -26.94
CA ALA A 265 -0.96 11.33 -27.13
C ALA A 265 0.30 11.17 -26.26
N ALA A 266 0.15 10.85 -24.97
CA ALA A 266 1.27 10.62 -24.07
C ALA A 266 2.13 9.42 -24.51
N LEU A 267 1.49 8.34 -24.96
CA LEU A 267 2.19 7.16 -25.49
C LEU A 267 2.99 7.48 -26.76
N ASN A 268 2.41 8.24 -27.69
CA ASN A 268 3.10 8.66 -28.91
C ASN A 268 4.26 9.60 -28.60
N ALA A 269 4.09 10.52 -27.65
CA ALA A 269 5.15 11.42 -27.20
C ALA A 269 6.33 10.63 -26.58
N LEU A 270 6.05 9.63 -25.74
CA LEU A 270 7.09 8.73 -25.21
C LEU A 270 7.81 7.92 -26.28
N ALA A 271 7.08 7.45 -27.30
CA ALA A 271 7.67 6.71 -28.42
C ALA A 271 8.57 7.58 -29.30
N ALA A 272 8.28 8.89 -29.36
CA ALA A 272 9.08 9.89 -30.07
C ALA A 272 10.28 10.42 -29.26
N SER A 273 10.23 10.33 -27.92
CA SER A 273 11.30 10.82 -27.03
C SER A 273 12.55 9.95 -27.08
N ASP A 274 13.71 10.50 -27.40
CA ASP A 274 14.98 9.75 -27.43
C ASP A 274 15.32 9.11 -26.07
N ASN A 275 15.03 9.85 -24.99
CA ASN A 275 15.29 9.45 -23.61
C ASN A 275 14.30 8.42 -23.06
N PHE A 276 13.18 8.16 -23.73
CA PHE A 276 12.16 7.20 -23.26
C PHE A 276 11.67 6.20 -24.30
N LYS A 277 12.08 6.34 -25.56
CA LYS A 277 11.79 5.39 -26.64
C LYS A 277 12.25 4.00 -26.21
N SER A 278 11.27 3.14 -26.00
CA SER A 278 11.44 1.76 -25.53
C SER A 278 10.25 0.92 -25.99
N PRO A 279 10.50 -0.18 -26.74
CA PRO A 279 9.42 -1.08 -27.16
C PRO A 279 8.76 -1.77 -25.95
N ILE A 280 9.51 -1.98 -24.86
CA ILE A 280 8.99 -2.58 -23.63
C ILE A 280 7.97 -1.66 -22.96
N ILE A 281 8.29 -0.37 -22.79
CA ILE A 281 7.39 0.62 -22.19
C ILE A 281 6.12 0.74 -23.05
N THR A 282 6.28 0.86 -24.37
CA THR A 282 5.15 0.93 -25.31
C THR A 282 4.24 -0.30 -25.19
N ARG A 283 4.83 -1.50 -25.13
CA ARG A 283 4.07 -2.76 -24.94
C ARG A 283 3.35 -2.80 -23.59
N LEU A 284 3.96 -2.29 -22.52
CA LEU A 284 3.34 -2.26 -21.20
C LEU A 284 2.16 -1.28 -21.16
N CYS A 285 2.31 -0.07 -21.71
CA CYS A 285 1.22 0.92 -21.79
C CYS A 285 0.05 0.43 -22.65
N THR A 286 0.34 -0.20 -23.80
CA THR A 286 -0.70 -0.81 -24.64
C THR A 286 -1.38 -2.01 -23.97
N THR A 287 -0.63 -2.80 -23.20
CA THR A 287 -1.19 -3.88 -22.38
C THR A 287 -2.12 -3.29 -21.32
N LEU A 288 -1.70 -2.25 -20.61
CA LEU A 288 -2.52 -1.58 -19.60
C LEU A 288 -3.84 -1.06 -20.19
N ALA A 289 -3.79 -0.40 -21.34
CA ALA A 289 -4.99 0.07 -22.05
C ALA A 289 -5.89 -1.06 -22.60
N SER A 290 -5.38 -2.28 -22.73
CA SER A 290 -6.15 -3.46 -23.15
C SER A 290 -6.76 -4.23 -21.99
N ILE A 291 -6.29 -4.01 -20.77
CA ILE A 291 -6.82 -4.66 -19.56
C ILE A 291 -8.25 -4.15 -19.28
N SER A 292 -8.53 -2.88 -19.56
CA SER A 292 -9.87 -2.29 -19.42
C SER A 292 -10.87 -2.83 -20.45
N SER A 293 -10.41 -3.27 -21.62
CA SER A 293 -11.28 -3.69 -22.73
C SER A 293 -11.64 -5.17 -22.76
N LYS A 294 -11.07 -6.00 -21.88
CA LYS A 294 -11.36 -7.44 -21.81
C LYS A 294 -12.26 -7.70 -20.60
N PRO A 295 -13.59 -7.75 -20.75
CA PRO A 295 -14.44 -8.25 -19.67
C PRO A 295 -14.00 -9.68 -19.34
N ASN A 296 -13.85 -10.00 -18.05
CA ASN A 296 -13.38 -11.29 -17.56
C ASN A 296 -14.22 -12.45 -18.11
N ALA A 297 -13.79 -13.04 -19.23
CA ALA A 297 -14.38 -14.28 -19.76
C ALA A 297 -14.03 -15.51 -18.90
N ASN A 298 -13.19 -15.35 -17.86
CA ASN A 298 -12.84 -16.41 -16.92
C ASN A 298 -13.88 -16.55 -15.80
N LYS A 299 -15.12 -16.93 -16.17
CA LYS A 299 -15.94 -17.75 -15.28
C LYS A 299 -15.21 -19.09 -15.12
N ARG A 300 -14.34 -19.19 -14.12
CA ARG A 300 -13.81 -20.46 -13.64
C ARG A 300 -15.01 -21.38 -13.42
N LYS A 301 -15.11 -22.46 -14.20
CA LYS A 301 -15.87 -23.65 -13.83
C LYS A 301 -15.43 -24.02 -12.42
N GLN A 302 -16.24 -23.70 -11.42
CA GLN A 302 -16.14 -24.33 -10.12
C GLN A 302 -16.41 -25.81 -10.38
N SER A 303 -15.36 -26.62 -10.32
CA SER A 303 -15.48 -28.06 -10.23
C SER A 303 -16.25 -28.37 -8.96
N GLU A 304 -17.43 -28.97 -9.09
CA GLU A 304 -18.16 -29.59 -8.00
C GLU A 304 -17.23 -30.52 -7.21
N PRO A 305 -17.32 -30.55 -5.87
CA PRO A 305 -16.56 -31.51 -5.08
C PRO A 305 -17.06 -32.91 -5.41
N LYS A 306 -16.14 -33.76 -5.86
CA LYS A 306 -16.38 -35.19 -6.06
C LYS A 306 -16.53 -35.82 -4.69
N GLU A 307 -17.77 -36.19 -4.35
CA GLU A 307 -18.15 -36.93 -3.16
C GLU A 307 -17.47 -38.32 -3.22
N GLU A 308 -16.36 -38.48 -2.49
CA GLU A 308 -15.76 -39.80 -2.24
C GLU A 308 -16.58 -40.46 -1.12
N ALA A 309 -17.36 -41.47 -1.51
CA ALA A 309 -18.04 -42.37 -0.61
C ALA A 309 -17.01 -43.22 0.15
N GLU A 310 -16.93 -43.05 1.47
CA GLU A 310 -16.30 -43.99 2.39
C GLU A 310 -17.07 -45.33 2.34
N ALA A 311 -16.37 -46.38 1.93
CA ALA A 311 -16.81 -47.74 2.18
C ALA A 311 -16.22 -48.18 3.53
N GLU A 312 -17.10 -48.33 4.51
CA GLU A 312 -16.87 -49.13 5.72
C GLU A 312 -16.51 -50.57 5.31
N THR A 313 -15.38 -51.05 5.81
CA THR A 313 -15.19 -52.48 6.09
C THR A 313 -14.66 -52.58 7.51
N GLU A 314 -15.59 -52.82 8.42
CA GLU A 314 -15.37 -53.57 9.64
C GLU A 314 -14.76 -54.93 9.28
N ASP A 315 -13.71 -55.32 10.01
CA ASP A 315 -13.46 -56.73 10.28
C ASP A 315 -12.89 -56.84 11.69
N GLU A 316 -13.75 -57.31 12.58
CA GLU A 316 -13.44 -57.93 13.87
C GLU A 316 -12.63 -59.21 13.63
N ASP A 317 -11.56 -59.44 14.39
CA ASP A 317 -11.39 -60.61 15.27
C ASP A 317 -9.91 -60.93 15.61
N LEU A 318 -9.74 -61.20 16.91
CA LEU A 318 -8.63 -61.84 17.67
C LEU A 318 -7.41 -61.00 18.08
#